data_AF-A0A1M5LKL8-F1
#
_entry.id   AF-A0A1M5LKL8-F1
#
_cell.length_a   1.000
_cell.length_b   1.000
_cell.length_c   1.000
_cell.angle_alpha   90.00
_cell.angle_beta   90.00
_cell.angle_gamma   90.00
#
_symmetry.space_group_name_H-M   'P 1'
#
loop_
_entity.id
_entity.type
_entity.pdbx_description
1 polymer ?
#
loop_
_entity_poly.entity_id
_entity_poly.type
_entity_poly.pdbx_seq_one_letter_code
_entity_poly.pdbx_strand_id
1 'polypeptide(L)'
;MSFIKIYIHLVFSTKNRVPYLNTFDLRIKVWKHIKENASEKGIFLDMVNGYSDHCHCLISLGSGQNVEKVVQLLKGESSFWINKNQLTTDKFSWQDEYFAISVSESKVEAVREYIRNQEKHHQRKSFTEEYQEFLEKNNFK
;
A
#
# COMPACT_ATOMS: atom_id res chain seq x y z
N MET A 1 2.20 -6.89 -30.19
CA MET A 1 2.19 -7.28 -28.76
C MET A 1 3.04 -6.28 -28.01
N SER A 2 2.56 -5.78 -26.88
CA SER A 2 3.28 -4.76 -26.09
C SER A 2 3.98 -5.42 -24.91
N PHE A 3 5.24 -5.06 -24.67
CA PHE A 3 6.00 -5.50 -23.50
C PHE A 3 6.00 -4.37 -22.46
N ILE A 4 5.37 -4.60 -21.31
CA ILE A 4 5.13 -3.56 -20.30
C ILE A 4 5.62 -4.04 -18.94
N LYS A 5 6.47 -3.24 -18.31
CA LYS A 5 6.94 -3.40 -16.93
C LYS A 5 7.03 -2.02 -16.27
N ILE A 6 5.93 -1.60 -15.66
CA ILE A 6 5.81 -0.28 -15.01
C ILE A 6 5.54 -0.53 -13.54
N TYR A 7 6.61 -0.68 -12.76
CA TYR A 7 6.49 -0.89 -11.32
C TYR A 7 6.32 0.43 -10.58
N ILE A 8 5.34 0.47 -9.68
CA ILE A 8 5.08 1.61 -8.80
C ILE A 8 5.06 1.10 -7.35
N HIS A 9 5.86 1.74 -6.50
CA HIS A 9 5.74 1.64 -5.06
C HIS A 9 4.72 2.66 -4.59
N LEU A 10 3.55 2.15 -4.18
CA LEU A 10 2.48 2.93 -3.60
C LEU A 10 2.58 2.89 -2.09
N VAL A 11 2.38 4.03 -1.45
CA VAL A 11 2.30 4.13 0.01
C VAL A 11 1.12 5.03 0.38
N PHE A 12 0.25 4.56 1.26
CA PHE A 12 -0.86 5.35 1.77
C PHE A 12 -1.16 4.96 3.21
N SER A 13 -1.83 5.85 3.93
CA SER A 13 -2.05 5.70 5.36
C SER A 13 -3.49 5.67 5.75
N THR A 14 -3.76 5.22 6.96
CA THR A 14 -5.06 5.41 7.60
C THR A 14 -5.34 6.92 7.75
N LYS A 15 -6.63 7.27 7.77
CA LYS A 15 -7.07 8.65 7.96
C LYS A 15 -6.53 9.16 9.30
N ASN A 16 -5.94 10.36 9.27
CA ASN A 16 -5.33 11.01 10.44
C ASN A 16 -4.26 10.16 11.16
N ARG A 17 -3.64 9.18 10.48
CA ARG A 17 -2.63 8.26 11.06
C ARG A 17 -3.14 7.46 12.25
N VAL A 18 -4.45 7.27 12.37
CA VAL A 18 -5.02 6.46 13.46
C VAL A 18 -4.58 5.00 13.25
N PRO A 19 -3.99 4.32 14.26
CA PRO A 19 -3.44 2.99 14.10
C PRO A 19 -4.53 1.90 14.09
N TYR A 20 -5.46 1.98 13.15
CA TYR A 20 -6.59 1.05 13.02
C TYR A 20 -6.16 -0.40 12.79
N LEU A 21 -4.97 -0.64 12.26
CA LEU A 21 -4.44 -1.96 11.93
C LEU A 21 -3.48 -2.48 13.02
N ASN A 22 -3.79 -2.22 14.30
CA ASN A 22 -2.89 -2.45 15.43
C ASN A 22 -2.53 -3.92 15.70
N THR A 23 -3.35 -4.90 15.29
CA THR A 23 -3.06 -6.33 15.49
C THR A 23 -2.50 -7.00 14.23
N PHE A 24 -1.61 -7.96 14.43
CA PHE A 24 -1.00 -8.75 13.36
C PHE A 24 -2.03 -9.54 12.55
N ASP A 25 -2.98 -10.19 13.24
CA ASP A 25 -4.03 -10.99 12.58
C ASP A 25 -4.95 -10.14 11.70
N LEU A 26 -5.26 -8.91 12.14
CA LEU A 26 -6.04 -7.97 11.33
C LEU A 26 -5.26 -7.57 10.07
N ARG A 27 -3.97 -7.25 10.21
CA ARG A 27 -3.11 -6.89 9.07
C ARG A 27 -3.04 -8.01 8.04
N ILE A 28 -2.83 -9.27 8.45
CA ILE A 28 -2.85 -10.42 7.54
C ILE A 28 -4.16 -10.49 6.75
N LYS A 29 -5.31 -10.35 7.42
CA LYS A 29 -6.63 -10.38 6.77
C LYS A 29 -6.78 -9.27 5.74
N VAL A 30 -6.39 -8.05 6.10
CA VAL A 30 -6.48 -6.87 5.23
C VAL A 30 -5.56 -7.00 4.02
N TRP A 31 -4.30 -7.39 4.21
CA TRP A 31 -3.32 -7.55 3.12
C TRP A 31 -3.73 -8.66 2.16
N LYS A 32 -4.24 -9.78 2.69
CA LYS A 32 -4.79 -10.87 1.87
C LYS A 32 -5.96 -10.38 1.01
N HIS A 33 -6.93 -9.70 1.65
CA HIS A 33 -8.10 -9.17 0.95
C HIS A 33 -7.72 -8.17 -0.16
N ILE A 34 -6.82 -7.23 0.14
CA ILE A 34 -6.33 -6.26 -0.84
C ILE A 34 -5.70 -6.96 -2.04
N LYS A 35 -4.88 -8.00 -1.82
CA LYS A 35 -4.22 -8.74 -2.89
C LYS A 35 -5.20 -9.54 -3.74
N GLU A 36 -6.16 -10.23 -3.12
CA GLU A 36 -7.20 -11.00 -3.81
C GLU A 36 -8.08 -10.07 -4.67
N ASN A 37 -8.56 -8.98 -4.09
CA ASN A 37 -9.43 -8.05 -4.80
C ASN A 37 -8.70 -7.25 -5.90
N ALA A 38 -7.40 -6.96 -5.72
CA ALA A 38 -6.58 -6.39 -6.79
C ALA A 38 -6.55 -7.32 -8.02
N SER A 39 -6.37 -8.63 -7.80
CA SER A 39 -6.37 -9.64 -8.87
C SER A 39 -7.71 -9.68 -9.61
N GLU A 40 -8.83 -9.66 -8.88
CA GLU A 40 -10.19 -9.62 -9.47
C GLU A 40 -10.41 -8.40 -10.39
N LYS A 41 -9.72 -7.29 -10.12
CA LYS A 41 -9.77 -6.05 -10.90
C LYS A 41 -8.69 -5.96 -11.98
N GLY A 42 -7.94 -7.03 -12.22
CA GLY A 42 -6.85 -7.06 -13.18
C GLY A 42 -5.66 -6.16 -12.81
N ILE A 43 -5.49 -5.86 -11.52
CA ILE A 43 -4.34 -5.10 -11.01
C ILE A 43 -3.28 -6.12 -10.58
N PHE A 44 -2.10 -6.06 -11.19
CA PHE A 44 -0.97 -6.87 -10.74
C PHE A 44 -0.37 -6.26 -9.47
N LEU A 45 -0.81 -6.78 -8.33
CA LEU A 45 -0.26 -6.46 -7.02
C LEU A 45 0.77 -7.53 -6.63
N ASP A 46 2.05 -7.17 -6.75
CA ASP A 46 3.19 -8.03 -6.48
C ASP A 46 3.31 -8.28 -4.97
N MET A 47 3.51 -7.19 -4.22
CA MET A 47 3.66 -7.20 -2.77
C MET A 47 2.70 -6.21 -2.12
N VAL A 48 2.11 -6.60 -0.99
CA VAL A 48 1.38 -5.72 -0.07
C VAL A 48 1.78 -6.09 1.34
N ASN A 49 2.08 -5.07 2.13
CA ASN A 49 2.30 -5.18 3.57
C ASN A 49 2.22 -3.77 4.16
N GLY A 50 2.43 -3.64 5.46
CA GLY A 50 2.53 -2.35 6.13
C GLY A 50 2.61 -2.54 7.63
N TYR A 51 2.12 -1.57 8.36
CA TYR A 51 2.04 -1.64 9.81
C TYR A 51 0.68 -1.15 10.32
N SER A 52 0.65 -0.55 11.52
CA SER A 52 -0.58 -0.20 12.21
C SER A 52 -1.39 0.92 11.57
N ASP A 53 -0.75 1.83 10.83
CA ASP A 53 -1.35 3.07 10.32
C ASP A 53 -1.08 3.32 8.82
N HIS A 54 -0.49 2.36 8.10
CA HIS A 54 -0.16 2.52 6.69
C HIS A 54 0.01 1.21 5.94
N CYS A 55 0.00 1.33 4.61
CA CYS A 55 0.11 0.24 3.65
C CYS A 55 1.13 0.62 2.57
N HIS A 56 2.00 -0.32 2.23
CA HIS A 56 2.86 -0.29 1.06
C HIS A 56 2.38 -1.34 0.06
N CYS A 57 2.28 -0.96 -1.21
CA CYS A 57 2.06 -1.88 -2.31
C CYS A 57 3.15 -1.72 -3.36
N LEU A 58 3.64 -2.84 -3.89
CA LEU A 58 4.36 -2.86 -5.16
C LEU A 58 3.41 -3.38 -6.22
N ILE A 59 3.08 -2.54 -7.19
CA ILE A 59 2.19 -2.88 -8.29
C ILE A 59 2.93 -2.80 -9.63
N SER A 60 2.44 -3.52 -10.63
CA SER A 60 2.82 -3.29 -12.04
C SER A 60 1.60 -2.82 -12.82
N LEU A 61 1.71 -1.67 -13.50
CA LEU A 61 0.63 -1.10 -14.30
C LEU A 61 0.59 -1.72 -15.70
N GLY A 62 -0.61 -2.11 -16.14
CA GLY A 62 -0.90 -2.44 -17.53
C GLY A 62 -1.11 -1.20 -18.40
N SER A 63 -1.13 -1.37 -19.74
CA SER A 63 -1.24 -0.27 -20.72
C SER A 63 -2.46 0.63 -20.56
N GLY A 64 -3.57 0.11 -20.05
CA GLY A 64 -4.82 0.86 -19.86
C GLY A 64 -5.02 1.39 -18.45
N GLN A 65 -4.06 1.17 -17.55
CA GLN A 65 -4.18 1.54 -16.14
C GLN A 65 -3.46 2.85 -15.85
N ASN A 66 -4.07 3.68 -15.01
CA ASN A 66 -3.43 4.84 -14.42
C ASN A 66 -3.38 4.71 -12.88
N VAL A 67 -2.44 5.43 -12.27
CA VAL A 67 -2.18 5.35 -10.83
C VAL A 67 -3.41 5.70 -10.00
N GLU A 68 -4.07 6.82 -10.31
CA GLU A 68 -5.23 7.32 -9.56
C GLU A 68 -6.34 6.28 -9.49
N LYS A 69 -6.69 5.66 -10.63
CA LYS A 69 -7.76 4.67 -10.68
C LYS A 69 -7.40 3.40 -9.91
N VAL A 70 -6.15 2.94 -10.01
CA VAL A 70 -5.68 1.78 -9.25
C VAL A 70 -5.73 2.08 -7.75
N VAL A 71 -5.24 3.24 -7.32
CA VAL A 71 -5.26 3.65 -5.91
C VAL A 71 -6.70 3.78 -5.38
N GLN A 72 -7.61 4.37 -6.16
CA GLN A 72 -9.04 4.45 -5.83
C GLN A 72 -9.63 3.05 -5.61
N LEU A 73 -9.31 2.10 -6.50
CA LEU A 73 -9.82 0.74 -6.43
C LEU A 73 -9.27 -0.03 -5.23
N LEU A 74 -7.99 0.15 -4.88
CA LEU A 74 -7.37 -0.49 -3.72
C LEU A 74 -7.88 0.12 -2.41
N LYS A 75 -7.84 1.45 -2.26
CA LYS A 75 -8.24 2.15 -1.03
C LYS A 75 -9.73 2.09 -0.79
N GLY A 76 -10.53 2.39 -1.81
CA GLY A 76 -11.98 2.49 -1.69
C GLY A 76 -12.62 1.15 -1.36
N GLU A 77 -12.23 0.10 -2.07
CA GLU A 77 -12.78 -1.24 -1.85
C GLU A 77 -12.34 -1.81 -0.50
N SER A 78 -11.05 -1.73 -0.16
CA SER A 78 -10.59 -2.24 1.14
C SER A 78 -11.21 -1.48 2.31
N SER A 79 -11.41 -0.16 2.21
CA SER A 79 -12.14 0.59 3.23
C SER A 79 -13.57 0.12 3.36
N PHE A 80 -14.27 -0.09 2.23
CA PHE A 80 -15.63 -0.62 2.24
C PHE A 80 -15.68 -2.01 2.89
N TRP A 81 -14.77 -2.91 2.52
CA TRP A 81 -14.72 -4.26 3.06
C TRP A 81 -14.40 -4.30 4.55
N ILE A 82 -13.41 -3.53 5.02
CA ILE A 82 -13.05 -3.42 6.44
C ILE A 82 -14.27 -2.97 7.27
N ASN A 83 -14.96 -1.93 6.81
CA ASN A 83 -16.16 -1.41 7.50
C ASN A 83 -17.32 -2.40 7.45
N LYS A 84 -17.58 -3.01 6.29
CA LYS A 84 -18.67 -3.99 6.12
C LYS A 84 -18.51 -5.18 7.06
N ASN A 85 -17.28 -5.62 7.29
CA ASN A 85 -16.96 -6.75 8.18
C ASN A 85 -16.67 -6.31 9.62
N GLN A 86 -16.79 -5.02 9.96
CA GLN A 86 -16.55 -4.47 11.30
C GLN A 86 -15.20 -4.90 11.88
N LEU A 87 -14.15 -4.87 11.05
CA LEU A 87 -12.82 -5.33 11.48
C LEU A 87 -12.09 -4.32 12.39
N THR A 88 -12.65 -3.12 12.53
CA THR A 88 -12.17 -2.04 13.38
C THR A 88 -13.33 -1.49 14.20
N THR A 89 -13.05 -0.97 15.40
CA THR A 89 -14.08 -0.40 16.30
C THR A 89 -14.76 0.82 15.69
N ASP A 90 -13.96 1.71 15.11
CA ASP A 90 -14.45 2.92 14.45
C ASP A 90 -14.56 2.72 12.94
N LYS A 91 -15.25 3.65 12.28
CA LYS A 91 -15.32 3.72 10.82
C LYS A 91 -13.91 3.90 10.24
N PHE A 92 -13.45 2.90 9.52
CA PHE A 92 -12.18 2.90 8.84
C PHE A 92 -12.22 3.75 7.57
N SER A 93 -11.16 4.52 7.33
CA SER A 93 -10.87 5.09 6.02
C SER A 93 -9.36 5.26 5.85
N TRP A 94 -8.89 5.18 4.62
CA TRP A 94 -7.56 5.66 4.27
C TRP A 94 -7.56 7.19 4.14
N GLN A 95 -6.40 7.80 4.34
CA GLN A 95 -6.11 9.19 4.02
C GLN A 95 -6.30 9.43 2.52
N ASP A 96 -6.59 10.66 2.09
CA ASP A 96 -6.85 10.96 0.67
C ASP A 96 -5.58 10.87 -0.18
N GLU A 97 -4.48 11.41 0.35
CA GLU A 97 -3.17 11.43 -0.27
C GLU A 97 -2.49 10.05 -0.30
N TYR A 98 -1.50 9.93 -1.18
CA TYR A 98 -0.66 8.74 -1.33
C TYR A 98 0.66 9.09 -2.02
N PHE A 99 1.70 8.32 -1.76
CA PHE A 99 2.90 8.29 -2.59
C PHE A 99 2.73 7.31 -3.74
N ALA A 100 3.26 7.68 -4.90
CA ALA A 100 3.43 6.79 -6.05
C ALA A 100 4.82 7.03 -6.63
N ILE A 101 5.71 6.08 -6.41
CA ILE A 101 7.13 6.20 -6.74
C ILE A 101 7.46 5.14 -7.79
N SER A 102 8.00 5.55 -8.93
CA SER A 102 8.43 4.61 -9.98
C SER A 102 9.59 3.75 -9.49
N VAL A 103 9.54 2.45 -9.76
CA VAL A 103 10.59 1.50 -9.38
C VAL A 103 11.22 0.93 -10.65
N SER A 104 12.53 1.14 -10.80
CA SER A 104 13.31 0.49 -11.85
C SER A 104 13.31 -1.03 -11.65
N GLU A 105 13.26 -1.81 -12.74
CA GLU A 105 13.29 -3.29 -12.69
C GLU A 105 14.41 -3.84 -11.79
N SER A 106 15.61 -3.24 -11.86
CA SER A 106 16.78 -3.63 -11.06
C SER A 106 16.61 -3.41 -9.55
N LYS A 107 15.60 -2.65 -9.12
CA LYS A 107 15.28 -2.36 -7.71
C LYS A 107 14.03 -3.08 -7.22
N VAL A 108 13.29 -3.76 -8.11
CA VAL A 108 12.05 -4.47 -7.76
C VAL A 108 12.27 -5.41 -6.59
N GLU A 109 13.31 -6.25 -6.63
CA GLU A 109 13.56 -7.21 -5.54
C GLU A 109 13.89 -6.52 -4.22
N ALA A 110 14.67 -5.44 -4.25
CA ALA A 110 14.95 -4.66 -3.05
C ALA A 110 13.68 -4.05 -2.44
N VAL A 111 12.74 -3.59 -3.28
CA VAL A 111 11.44 -3.08 -2.83
C VAL A 111 10.56 -4.20 -2.29
N ARG A 112 10.57 -5.41 -2.91
CA ARG A 112 9.86 -6.57 -2.36
C ARG A 112 10.34 -6.91 -0.96
N GLU A 113 11.66 -6.99 -0.76
CA GLU A 113 12.26 -7.25 0.55
C GLU A 113 11.91 -6.16 1.55
N TYR A 114 11.96 -4.89 1.15
CA TYR A 114 11.58 -3.79 1.99
C TYR A 114 10.11 -3.87 2.44
N ILE A 115 9.17 -4.13 1.53
CA ILE A 115 7.74 -4.29 1.85
C ILE A 115 7.53 -5.52 2.73
N ARG A 116 8.18 -6.65 2.43
CA ARG A 116 8.07 -7.88 3.23
C ARG A 116 8.46 -7.65 4.69
N ASN A 117 9.46 -6.82 4.94
CA ASN A 117 10.03 -6.58 6.27
C ASN A 117 9.42 -5.39 7.03
N GLN A 118 8.31 -4.81 6.56
CA GLN A 118 7.69 -3.61 7.16
C GLN A 118 7.35 -3.74 8.65
N GLU A 119 6.82 -4.90 9.06
CA GLU A 119 6.56 -5.23 10.47
C GLU A 119 7.81 -5.09 11.35
N LYS A 120 8.95 -5.61 10.87
CA LYS A 120 10.23 -5.53 11.57
C LYS A 120 10.82 -4.12 11.51
N HIS A 121 10.65 -3.42 10.40
CA HIS A 121 11.09 -2.04 10.21
C HIS A 121 10.47 -1.12 11.26
N HIS A 122 9.15 -1.24 11.45
CA HIS A 122 8.39 -0.40 12.37
C HIS A 122 8.49 -0.77 13.85
N GLN A 123 9.30 -1.78 14.19
CA GLN A 123 9.75 -1.98 15.58
C GLN A 123 10.75 -0.90 16.03
N ARG A 124 11.38 -0.19 15.09
CA ARG A 124 12.48 0.76 15.38
C ARG A 124 12.28 2.14 14.77
N LYS A 125 11.28 2.32 13.93
CA LYS A 125 11.06 3.55 13.18
C LYS A 125 9.56 3.82 13.05
N SER A 126 9.14 5.04 13.31
CA SER A 126 7.76 5.46 13.10
C SER A 126 7.46 5.66 11.61
N PHE A 127 6.18 5.58 11.24
CA PHE A 127 5.79 5.94 9.88
C PHE A 127 6.04 7.43 9.60
N THR A 128 5.97 8.31 10.60
CA THR A 128 6.28 9.74 10.43
C THR A 128 7.71 9.96 9.96
N GLU A 129 8.70 9.30 10.57
CA GLU A 129 10.10 9.37 10.13
C GLU A 129 10.26 8.81 8.71
N GLU A 130 9.59 7.70 8.41
CA GLU A 130 9.63 7.10 7.07
C GLU A 130 8.98 7.98 6.00
N TYR A 131 7.86 8.63 6.34
CA TYR A 131 7.18 9.59 5.49
C TYR A 131 8.10 10.76 5.13
N GLN A 132 8.82 11.33 6.10
CA GLN A 132 9.79 12.39 5.84
C GLN A 132 10.93 11.91 4.94
N GLU A 133 11.45 10.70 5.17
CA GLU A 133 12.45 10.11 4.28
C GLU A 133 11.92 9.91 2.85
N PHE A 134 10.64 9.54 2.66
CA PHE A 134 10.06 9.44 1.33
C PHE A 134 10.00 10.81 0.64
N LEU A 135 9.65 11.87 1.38
CA LEU A 135 9.67 13.23 0.84
C LEU A 135 11.07 13.62 0.39
N GLU A 136 12.05 13.49 1.28
CA GLU A 136 13.44 13.88 1.02
C GLU A 136 14.08 13.06 -0.11
N LYS A 137 14.01 11.72 -0.03
CA LYS A 137 14.68 10.83 -1.01
C LYS A 137 14.13 10.98 -2.42
N ASN A 138 12.84 11.31 -2.55
CA ASN A 138 12.19 11.45 -3.85
C ASN A 138 12.03 12.91 -4.28
N ASN A 139 12.56 13.85 -3.50
CA ASN A 139 12.46 15.29 -3.76
C ASN A 139 11.02 15.78 -3.93
N PHE A 140 10.08 15.22 -3.17
CA PHE A 140 8.74 15.77 -3.06
C PHE A 140 8.83 17.06 -2.22
N LYS A 141 8.31 18.16 -2.77
CA LYS A 141 8.31 19.48 -2.15
C LYS A 141 7.09 19.69 -1.27
#